data_AF-A0A5E4FB60-F1
#
_entry.id   AF-A0A5E4FB60-F1
#
_cell.length_a   1.000
_cell.length_b   1.000
_cell.length_c   1.000
_cell.angle_alpha   90.00
_cell.angle_beta   90.00
_cell.angle_gamma   90.00
#
_symmetry.space_group_name_H-M   'P 1'
#
loop_
_entity.id
_entity.type
_entity.pdbx_description
1 polymer ?
#
loop_
_entity_poly.entity_id
_entity_poly.type
_entity_poly.pdbx_seq_one_letter_code
_entity_poly.pdbx_strand_id
1 'polypeptide(L)'
;MEGSHQAAPVDIENPYIPLETSMRQELGRLSPLSSSCCTYRVPERLRRVNENAYTPQVVSIGPLHHGKKGLEAMEEHKKRYLQEFLCRTKVSLEDCIKKIRDREPRLRSCYAETNGFSSDEFVRIILVDAAFIIELLLKHNFRTPRKENDRIFNKPVMFLDLMTDMQLLENQLPFFILEELFYLQEDRYASQKLFDQYH
;
A
#
# COMPACT_ATOMS: atom_id res chain seq x y z
N MET A 1 71.04 -43.26 5.85
CA MET A 1 70.32 -42.03 5.46
C MET A 1 69.32 -42.41 4.40
N GLU A 2 68.07 -42.67 4.78
CA GLU A 2 66.96 -42.74 3.82
C GLU A 2 65.79 -42.01 4.47
N GLY A 3 65.41 -40.89 3.84
CA GLY A 3 64.33 -40.04 4.28
C GLY A 3 63.00 -40.61 3.82
N SER A 4 62.10 -40.85 4.77
CA SER A 4 60.70 -41.13 4.49
C SER A 4 59.95 -39.81 4.31
N HIS A 5 59.68 -39.44 3.05
CA HIS A 5 58.73 -38.40 2.71
C HIS A 5 57.32 -38.85 3.08
N GLN A 6 56.78 -38.27 4.15
CA GLN A 6 55.36 -38.36 4.49
C GLN A 6 54.61 -37.38 3.59
N ALA A 7 53.94 -37.90 2.56
CA ALA A 7 53.00 -37.11 1.78
C ALA A 7 51.78 -36.83 2.67
N ALA A 8 51.55 -35.54 2.96
CA ALA A 8 50.32 -35.09 3.61
C ALA A 8 49.11 -35.44 2.73
N PRO A 9 47.95 -35.79 3.31
CA PRO A 9 46.76 -36.03 2.53
C PRO A 9 46.36 -34.72 1.86
N VAL A 10 46.18 -34.75 0.54
CA VAL A 10 45.57 -33.65 -0.20
C VAL A 10 44.14 -33.54 0.31
N ASP A 11 43.86 -32.54 1.13
CA ASP A 11 42.50 -32.12 1.47
C ASP A 11 41.84 -31.65 0.18
N ILE A 12 41.17 -32.59 -0.51
CA ILE A 12 40.29 -32.25 -1.62
C ILE A 12 39.11 -31.51 -0.97
N GLU A 13 39.19 -30.18 -0.93
CA GLU A 13 38.08 -29.33 -0.51
C GLU A 13 36.83 -29.81 -1.24
N ASN A 14 35.82 -30.20 -0.47
CA ASN A 14 34.56 -30.67 -1.00
C ASN A 14 33.99 -29.57 -1.94
N PRO A 15 33.91 -29.82 -3.26
CA PRO A 15 33.60 -28.79 -4.25
C PRO A 15 32.17 -28.25 -4.10
N TYR A 16 31.33 -28.88 -3.28
CA TYR A 16 29.95 -28.49 -3.04
C TYR A 16 29.78 -27.45 -1.92
N ILE A 17 30.79 -27.22 -1.07
CA ILE A 17 30.71 -26.28 0.08
C ILE A 17 30.34 -24.84 -0.34
N PRO A 18 30.91 -24.26 -1.41
CA PRO A 18 30.54 -22.91 -1.84
C PRO A 18 29.09 -22.79 -2.29
N LEU A 19 28.59 -23.79 -3.04
CA LEU A 19 27.21 -23.82 -3.51
C LEU A 19 26.24 -23.99 -2.33
N GLU A 20 26.53 -24.90 -1.40
CA GLU A 20 25.72 -25.10 -0.19
C GLU A 20 25.63 -23.82 0.64
N THR A 21 26.75 -23.13 0.86
CA THR A 21 26.79 -21.88 1.62
C THR A 21 25.97 -20.78 0.95
N SER A 22 26.09 -20.65 -0.38
CA SER A 22 25.27 -19.74 -1.18
C SER A 22 23.78 -20.06 -1.07
N MET A 23 23.40 -21.33 -1.22
CA MET A 23 22.00 -21.76 -1.12
C MET A 23 21.43 -21.55 0.27
N ARG A 24 22.19 -21.84 1.33
CA ARG A 24 21.75 -21.56 2.72
C ARG A 24 21.55 -20.07 2.96
N GLN A 25 22.41 -19.22 2.40
CA GLN A 25 22.26 -17.78 2.49
C GLN A 25 21.00 -17.30 1.73
N GLU A 26 20.72 -17.85 0.55
CA GLU A 26 19.51 -17.55 -0.22
C GLU A 26 18.24 -18.00 0.52
N LEU A 27 18.22 -19.23 1.00
CA LEU A 27 17.11 -19.79 1.78
C LEU A 27 16.87 -19.01 3.07
N GLY A 28 17.94 -18.55 3.74
CA GLY A 28 17.85 -17.70 4.93
C GLY A 28 17.37 -16.27 4.66
N ARG A 29 17.41 -15.82 3.40
CA ARG A 29 16.87 -14.51 2.96
C ARG A 29 15.41 -14.59 2.49
N LEU A 30 14.85 -15.80 2.34
CA LEU A 30 13.45 -15.95 1.97
C LEU A 30 12.57 -15.35 3.06
N SER A 31 11.75 -14.39 2.65
CA SER A 31 10.75 -13.81 3.55
C SER A 31 9.65 -14.84 3.78
N PRO A 32 9.13 -14.99 5.02
CA PRO A 32 8.02 -15.88 5.29
C PRO A 32 6.82 -15.49 4.44
N LEU A 33 6.11 -16.49 3.92
CA LEU A 33 4.87 -16.26 3.19
C LEU A 33 3.84 -15.64 4.14
N SER A 34 3.27 -14.51 3.72
CA SER A 34 2.23 -13.83 4.47
C SER A 34 0.87 -14.50 4.20
N SER A 35 0.22 -14.98 5.26
CA SER A 35 -1.17 -15.45 5.17
C SER A 35 -2.19 -14.33 4.97
N SER A 36 -1.77 -13.06 5.11
CA SER A 36 -2.59 -11.86 4.89
C SER A 36 -2.45 -11.26 3.50
N CYS A 37 -1.65 -11.86 2.61
CA CYS A 37 -1.48 -11.39 1.23
C CYS A 37 -2.80 -11.48 0.46
N CYS A 38 -3.41 -10.33 0.15
CA CYS A 38 -4.69 -10.23 -0.54
C CYS A 38 -4.64 -9.38 -1.83
N THR A 39 -3.55 -8.65 -2.06
CA THR A 39 -3.34 -7.85 -3.27
C THR A 39 -2.09 -8.32 -4.01
N TYR A 40 -2.27 -8.77 -5.25
CA TYR A 40 -1.22 -9.37 -6.06
C TYR A 40 -1.49 -9.15 -7.55
N ARG A 41 -0.43 -9.15 -8.36
CA ARG A 41 -0.58 -9.14 -9.82
C ARG A 41 -1.24 -10.42 -10.28
N VAL A 42 -2.25 -10.28 -11.13
CA VAL A 42 -2.95 -11.41 -11.73
C VAL A 42 -2.00 -12.16 -12.65
N PRO A 43 -2.05 -13.52 -12.68
CA PRO A 43 -1.20 -14.31 -13.54
C PRO A 43 -1.28 -13.89 -15.01
N GLU A 44 -0.14 -13.83 -15.69
CA GLU A 44 -0.02 -13.39 -17.10
C GLU A 44 -0.96 -14.12 -18.07
N ARG A 45 -1.27 -15.38 -17.79
CA ARG A 45 -2.25 -16.14 -18.58
C ARG A 45 -3.63 -15.49 -18.62
N LEU A 46 -4.07 -14.86 -17.52
CA LEU A 46 -5.36 -14.18 -17.42
C LEU A 46 -5.25 -12.75 -17.95
N ARG A 47 -4.14 -12.04 -17.68
CA ARG A 47 -3.89 -10.70 -18.25
C ARG A 47 -3.93 -10.70 -19.77
N ARG A 48 -3.37 -11.72 -20.42
CA ARG A 48 -3.41 -11.87 -21.88
C ARG A 48 -4.82 -11.99 -22.46
N VAL A 49 -5.81 -12.42 -21.68
CA VAL A 49 -7.21 -12.49 -22.12
C VAL A 49 -7.83 -11.09 -22.11
N ASN A 50 -7.58 -10.32 -21.05
CA ASN A 50 -8.05 -8.94 -20.94
C ASN A 50 -7.16 -8.15 -19.95
N GLU A 51 -6.23 -7.36 -20.48
CA GLU A 51 -5.32 -6.56 -19.66
C GLU A 51 -6.05 -5.41 -18.93
N ASN A 52 -7.06 -4.84 -19.59
CA ASN A 52 -7.84 -3.71 -19.07
C ASN A 52 -8.71 -4.12 -17.87
N ALA A 53 -9.02 -5.42 -17.71
CA ALA A 53 -9.74 -5.92 -16.54
C ALA A 53 -8.92 -5.89 -15.23
N TYR A 54 -7.62 -5.56 -15.32
CA TYR A 54 -6.71 -5.57 -14.16
C TYR A 54 -5.86 -4.31 -14.08
N THR A 55 -6.09 -3.34 -14.97
CA THR A 55 -5.20 -2.19 -15.15
C THR A 55 -5.99 -0.90 -15.03
N PRO A 56 -5.70 -0.04 -14.03
CA PRO A 56 -6.43 1.21 -13.85
C PRO A 56 -6.19 2.18 -15.00
N GLN A 57 -7.24 2.94 -15.33
CA GLN A 57 -7.27 3.87 -16.47
C GLN A 57 -7.33 5.35 -16.06
N VAL A 58 -7.83 5.64 -14.86
CA VAL A 58 -8.12 6.98 -14.34
C VAL A 58 -7.45 7.23 -12.99
N VAL A 59 -7.45 6.25 -12.07
CA VAL A 59 -6.87 6.40 -10.73
C VAL A 59 -6.10 5.16 -10.28
N SER A 60 -4.85 5.37 -9.87
CA SER A 60 -4.11 4.37 -9.11
C SER A 60 -4.45 4.46 -7.63
N ILE A 61 -4.70 3.32 -7.01
CA ILE A 61 -4.97 3.13 -5.60
C ILE A 61 -4.05 2.05 -5.06
N GLY A 62 -3.25 2.42 -4.06
CA GLY A 62 -2.24 1.56 -3.48
C GLY A 62 -0.96 1.48 -4.32
N PRO A 63 -0.02 0.63 -3.89
CA PRO A 63 1.36 0.61 -4.39
C PRO A 63 1.52 -0.03 -5.78
N LEU A 64 0.66 -0.95 -6.20
CA LEU A 64 0.89 -1.80 -7.38
C LEU A 64 0.95 -1.03 -8.71
N HIS A 65 0.14 0.01 -8.84
CA HIS A 65 0.07 0.87 -10.02
C HIS A 65 0.55 2.30 -9.75
N HIS A 66 1.12 2.56 -8.57
CA HIS A 66 1.56 3.89 -8.20
C HIS A 66 2.65 4.41 -9.15
N GLY A 67 2.54 5.67 -9.54
CA GLY A 67 3.49 6.31 -10.48
C GLY A 67 3.35 5.84 -11.93
N LYS A 68 2.31 5.08 -12.28
CA LYS A 68 2.05 4.68 -13.66
C LYS A 68 1.75 5.90 -14.53
N LYS A 69 2.43 5.98 -15.68
CA LYS A 69 2.21 7.02 -16.68
C LYS A 69 0.75 7.06 -17.14
N GLY A 70 0.19 8.27 -17.25
CA GLY A 70 -1.20 8.51 -17.63
C GLY A 70 -2.15 8.70 -16.44
N LEU A 71 -1.73 8.38 -15.21
CA LEU A 71 -2.56 8.48 -13.99
C LEU A 71 -2.17 9.67 -13.10
N GLU A 72 -1.15 10.45 -13.48
CA GLU A 72 -0.57 11.52 -12.66
C GLU A 72 -1.56 12.64 -12.36
N ALA A 73 -2.49 12.91 -13.28
CA ALA A 73 -3.51 13.94 -13.10
C ALA A 73 -4.38 13.68 -11.86
N MET A 74 -4.61 12.41 -11.52
CA MET A 74 -5.44 12.06 -10.35
C MET A 74 -4.65 12.13 -9.04
N GLU A 75 -3.32 12.00 -9.06
CA GLU A 75 -2.48 12.11 -7.85
C GLU A 75 -2.63 13.47 -7.17
N GLU A 76 -2.78 14.55 -7.95
CA GLU A 76 -3.04 15.88 -7.40
C GLU A 76 -4.45 16.00 -6.81
N HIS A 77 -5.46 15.38 -7.43
CA HIS A 77 -6.82 15.35 -6.91
C HIS A 77 -6.94 14.55 -5.61
N LYS A 78 -6.23 13.41 -5.48
CA LYS A 78 -6.16 12.65 -4.23
C LYS A 78 -5.61 13.49 -3.08
N LYS A 79 -4.57 14.30 -3.31
CA LYS A 79 -4.01 15.22 -2.31
C LYS A 79 -5.01 16.30 -1.89
N ARG A 80 -5.83 16.82 -2.81
CA ARG A 80 -6.93 17.75 -2.47
C ARG A 80 -7.96 17.07 -1.58
N TYR A 81 -8.28 15.81 -1.83
CA TYR A 81 -9.19 15.04 -0.98
C TYR A 81 -8.57 14.78 0.41
N LEU A 82 -7.26 14.52 0.51
CA LEU A 82 -6.58 14.48 1.81
C LEU A 82 -6.68 15.82 2.56
N GLN A 83 -6.53 16.96 1.89
CA GLN A 83 -6.75 18.27 2.53
C GLN A 83 -8.19 18.42 3.04
N GLU A 84 -9.17 17.99 2.26
CA GLU A 84 -10.59 18.03 2.66
C GLU A 84 -10.88 17.09 3.83
N PHE A 85 -10.31 15.89 3.83
CA PHE A 85 -10.34 14.94 4.94
C PHE A 85 -9.81 15.58 6.23
N LEU A 86 -8.61 16.16 6.20
CA LEU A 86 -8.02 16.81 7.37
C LEU A 86 -8.87 18.00 7.85
N CYS A 87 -9.38 18.81 6.92
CA CYS A 87 -10.26 19.94 7.24
C CYS A 87 -11.59 19.50 7.88
N ARG A 88 -12.19 18.41 7.42
CA ARG A 88 -13.45 17.87 7.94
C ARG A 88 -13.27 17.23 9.31
N THR A 89 -12.22 16.42 9.46
CA THR A 89 -11.98 15.61 10.66
C THR A 89 -11.30 16.35 11.79
N LYS A 90 -10.58 17.43 11.49
CA LYS A 90 -9.70 18.16 12.43
C LYS A 90 -8.59 17.29 13.04
N VAL A 91 -8.33 16.12 12.46
CA VAL A 91 -7.18 15.28 12.80
C VAL A 91 -5.93 15.90 12.19
N SER A 92 -4.80 15.81 12.90
CA SER A 92 -3.54 16.32 12.39
C SER A 92 -2.96 15.37 11.33
N LEU A 93 -2.23 15.92 10.36
CA LEU A 93 -1.53 15.10 9.36
C LEU A 93 -0.53 14.13 10.04
N GLU A 94 0.11 14.57 11.13
CA GLU A 94 1.04 13.77 11.91
C GLU A 94 0.37 12.54 12.53
N ASP A 95 -0.82 12.71 13.13
CA ASP A 95 -1.58 11.60 13.71
C ASP A 95 -1.93 10.56 12.63
N CYS A 96 -2.35 11.01 11.45
CA CYS A 96 -2.62 10.12 10.33
C CYS A 96 -1.37 9.36 9.88
N ILE A 97 -0.23 10.06 9.72
CA ILE A 97 1.05 9.45 9.35
C ILE A 97 1.45 8.39 10.38
N LYS A 98 1.39 8.72 11.67
CA LYS A 98 1.73 7.81 12.76
C LYS A 98 0.83 6.57 12.72
N LYS A 99 -0.49 6.76 12.57
CA LYS A 99 -1.47 5.67 12.50
C LYS A 99 -1.16 4.68 11.37
N ILE A 100 -0.82 5.19 10.17
CA ILE A 100 -0.46 4.34 9.03
C ILE A 100 0.90 3.66 9.26
N ARG A 101 1.90 4.40 9.76
CA ARG A 101 3.24 3.87 10.04
C ARG A 101 3.21 2.73 11.05
N ASP A 102 2.41 2.85 12.11
CA ASP A 102 2.20 1.79 13.11
C ASP A 102 1.57 0.52 12.54
N ARG A 103 0.95 0.60 11.34
CA ARG A 103 0.34 -0.53 10.62
C ARG A 103 1.14 -0.97 9.41
N GLU A 104 2.26 -0.30 9.09
CA GLU A 104 3.05 -0.57 7.89
C GLU A 104 3.46 -2.04 7.73
N PRO A 105 3.96 -2.75 8.75
CA PRO A 105 4.33 -4.16 8.60
C PRO A 105 3.15 -5.04 8.16
N ARG A 106 1.96 -4.80 8.74
CA ARG A 106 0.73 -5.51 8.37
C ARG A 106 0.28 -5.12 6.96
N LEU A 107 0.30 -3.82 6.62
CA LEU A 107 -0.04 -3.35 5.28
C LEU A 107 0.84 -3.98 4.21
N ARG A 108 2.16 -3.97 4.40
CA ARG A 108 3.10 -4.58 3.45
C ARG A 108 2.86 -6.08 3.30
N SER A 109 2.49 -6.77 4.39
CA SER A 109 2.13 -8.19 4.34
C SER A 109 0.88 -8.48 3.50
N CYS A 110 0.03 -7.49 3.23
CA CYS A 110 -1.15 -7.65 2.38
C CYS A 110 -0.84 -7.65 0.88
N TYR A 111 0.35 -7.23 0.49
CA TYR A 111 0.77 -7.09 -0.90
C TYR A 111 1.84 -8.12 -1.25
N ALA A 112 1.70 -8.78 -2.40
CA ALA A 112 2.76 -9.66 -2.91
C ALA A 112 4.03 -8.87 -3.29
N GLU A 113 3.88 -7.59 -3.67
CA GLU A 113 4.95 -6.75 -4.19
C GLU A 113 4.92 -5.36 -3.53
N THR A 114 5.86 -5.05 -2.63
CA THR A 114 6.03 -3.70 -2.04
C THR A 114 7.47 -3.22 -1.95
N ASN A 115 8.42 -4.01 -2.43
CA ASN A 115 9.85 -3.86 -2.11
C ASN A 115 10.52 -2.64 -2.76
N GLY A 116 9.81 -1.89 -3.61
CA GLY A 116 10.33 -0.70 -4.30
C GLY A 116 10.15 0.62 -3.55
N PHE A 117 9.37 0.65 -2.46
CA PHE A 117 9.06 1.90 -1.74
C PHE A 117 9.76 1.95 -0.38
N SER A 118 10.40 3.09 -0.08
CA SER A 118 10.80 3.42 1.29
C SER A 118 9.58 3.47 2.23
N SER A 119 9.82 3.43 3.55
CA SER A 119 8.73 3.54 4.53
C SER A 119 7.92 4.84 4.34
N ASP A 120 8.60 5.97 4.16
CA ASP A 120 7.93 7.26 3.98
C ASP A 120 7.12 7.35 2.69
N GLU A 121 7.63 6.78 1.59
CA GLU A 121 6.87 6.72 0.33
C GLU A 121 5.64 5.82 0.48
N PHE A 122 5.81 4.64 1.06
CA PHE A 122 4.71 3.70 1.26
C PHE A 122 3.61 4.29 2.14
N VAL A 123 3.98 4.86 3.30
CA VAL A 123 3.04 5.53 4.21
C VAL A 123 2.31 6.67 3.49
N ARG A 124 3.02 7.47 2.69
CA ARG A 124 2.43 8.56 1.92
C ARG A 124 1.41 8.06 0.90
N ILE A 125 1.75 7.02 0.14
CA ILE A 125 0.85 6.40 -0.85
C ILE A 125 -0.43 5.93 -0.17
N ILE A 126 -0.30 5.12 0.88
CA ILE A 126 -1.45 4.55 1.60
C ILE A 126 -2.33 5.67 2.20
N LEU A 127 -1.73 6.68 2.83
CA LEU A 127 -2.48 7.76 3.46
C LEU A 127 -3.27 8.59 2.44
N VAL A 128 -2.62 9.02 1.36
CA VAL A 128 -3.26 9.83 0.32
C VAL A 128 -4.41 9.06 -0.33
N ASP A 129 -4.19 7.79 -0.63
CA ASP A 129 -5.18 6.95 -1.32
C ASP A 129 -6.34 6.58 -0.40
N ALA A 130 -6.08 6.27 0.88
CA ALA A 130 -7.13 5.98 1.85
C ALA A 130 -8.01 7.20 2.13
N ALA A 131 -7.41 8.38 2.34
CA ALA A 131 -8.16 9.62 2.52
C ALA A 131 -9.00 9.97 1.29
N PHE A 132 -8.47 9.74 0.10
CA PHE A 132 -9.21 9.89 -1.15
C PHE A 132 -10.45 8.99 -1.22
N ILE A 133 -10.30 7.70 -0.94
CA ILE A 133 -11.44 6.76 -0.96
C ILE A 133 -12.50 7.16 0.06
N ILE A 134 -12.09 7.49 1.30
CA ILE A 134 -13.02 7.91 2.36
C ILE A 134 -13.81 9.14 1.92
N GLU A 135 -13.14 10.21 1.48
CA GLU A 135 -13.82 11.45 1.08
C GLU A 135 -14.70 11.27 -0.16
N LEU A 136 -14.26 10.47 -1.13
CA LEU A 136 -15.06 10.14 -2.31
C LEU A 136 -16.37 9.44 -1.91
N LEU A 137 -16.30 8.43 -1.05
CA LEU A 137 -17.48 7.71 -0.57
C LEU A 137 -18.40 8.62 0.25
N LEU A 138 -17.84 9.52 1.06
CA LEU A 138 -18.62 10.50 1.82
C LEU A 138 -19.38 11.48 0.90
N LYS A 139 -18.71 12.01 -0.12
CA LYS A 139 -19.29 12.90 -1.14
C LYS A 139 -20.34 12.21 -2.00
N HIS A 140 -20.17 10.93 -2.27
CA HIS A 140 -21.15 10.17 -3.03
C HIS A 140 -22.41 9.89 -2.22
N ASN A 141 -22.27 9.38 -0.99
CA ASN A 141 -23.38 8.83 -0.21
C ASN A 141 -24.10 9.84 0.69
N PHE A 142 -23.39 10.82 1.25
CA PHE A 142 -23.93 11.69 2.31
C PHE A 142 -24.15 13.14 1.87
N ARG A 143 -24.10 13.42 0.55
CA ARG A 143 -24.20 14.77 -0.03
C ARG A 143 -23.30 15.79 0.69
N THR A 144 -22.13 15.36 1.21
CA THR A 144 -21.18 16.31 1.80
C THR A 144 -20.85 17.38 0.76
N PRO A 145 -20.67 18.65 1.17
CA PRO A 145 -20.49 19.75 0.24
C PRO A 145 -19.43 19.42 -0.83
N ARG A 146 -19.87 19.38 -2.08
CA ARG A 146 -18.99 19.27 -3.23
C ARG A 146 -18.58 20.67 -3.60
N LYS A 147 -17.29 20.87 -3.86
CA LYS A 147 -16.84 22.15 -4.40
C LYS A 147 -17.33 22.27 -5.83
N GLU A 148 -17.70 23.48 -6.25
CA GLU A 148 -18.17 23.73 -7.62
C GLU A 148 -17.15 23.33 -8.69
N ASN A 149 -15.86 23.27 -8.34
CA ASN A 149 -14.77 22.85 -9.22
C ASN A 149 -14.34 21.38 -9.04
N ASP A 150 -15.14 20.54 -8.37
CA ASP A 150 -14.88 19.11 -8.21
C ASP A 150 -15.11 18.34 -9.52
N ARG A 151 -14.02 18.12 -10.26
CA ARG A 151 -14.04 17.50 -11.60
C ARG A 151 -14.56 16.07 -11.58
N ILE A 152 -14.45 15.35 -10.46
CA ILE A 152 -14.90 13.95 -10.34
C ILE A 152 -16.43 13.89 -10.39
N PHE A 153 -17.10 14.71 -9.57
CA PHE A 153 -18.57 14.69 -9.49
C PHE A 153 -19.26 15.56 -10.54
N ASN A 154 -18.56 16.52 -11.15
CA ASN A 154 -19.11 17.38 -12.21
C ASN A 154 -19.13 16.71 -13.59
N LYS A 155 -18.45 15.57 -13.76
CA LYS A 155 -18.39 14.81 -15.02
C LYS A 155 -18.88 13.38 -14.77
N PRO A 156 -20.14 13.02 -15.11
CA PRO A 156 -20.71 11.71 -14.79
C PRO A 156 -19.86 10.52 -15.26
N VAL A 157 -19.26 10.60 -16.45
CA VAL A 157 -18.39 9.54 -16.99
C VAL A 157 -17.13 9.36 -16.14
N MET A 158 -16.52 10.45 -15.66
CA MET A 158 -15.31 10.39 -14.83
C MET A 158 -15.57 9.66 -13.51
N PHE A 159 -16.73 9.87 -12.90
CA PHE A 159 -17.09 9.16 -11.68
C PHE A 159 -17.28 7.65 -11.95
N LEU A 160 -17.91 7.27 -13.06
CA LEU A 160 -18.10 5.86 -13.44
C LEU A 160 -16.77 5.15 -13.72
N ASP A 161 -15.87 5.79 -14.47
CA ASP A 161 -14.55 5.24 -14.76
C ASP A 161 -13.72 5.06 -13.47
N LEU A 162 -13.79 6.05 -12.58
CA LEU A 162 -13.13 6.01 -11.28
C LEU A 162 -13.68 4.86 -10.42
N MET A 163 -15.00 4.68 -10.34
CA MET A 163 -15.61 3.56 -9.61
C MET A 163 -15.19 2.20 -10.19
N THR A 164 -15.02 2.10 -11.51
CA THR A 164 -14.52 0.89 -12.18
C THR A 164 -13.09 0.59 -11.74
N ASP A 165 -12.22 1.59 -11.72
CA ASP A 165 -10.84 1.45 -11.26
C ASP A 165 -10.76 1.04 -9.78
N MET A 166 -11.65 1.54 -8.91
CA MET A 166 -11.71 1.15 -7.50
C MET A 166 -12.20 -0.29 -7.28
N GLN A 167 -12.65 -1.00 -8.31
CA GLN A 167 -13.07 -2.41 -8.21
C GLN A 167 -12.00 -3.38 -8.75
N LEU A 168 -10.94 -2.86 -9.37
CA LEU A 168 -9.87 -3.70 -9.93
C LEU A 168 -9.06 -4.33 -8.80
N LEU A 169 -8.82 -5.65 -8.89
CA LEU A 169 -8.07 -6.41 -7.88
C LEU A 169 -6.67 -5.83 -7.60
N GLU A 170 -5.98 -5.37 -8.64
CA GLU A 170 -4.61 -4.84 -8.54
C GLU A 170 -4.55 -3.39 -8.05
N ASN A 171 -5.71 -2.77 -7.82
CA ASN A 171 -5.87 -1.35 -7.50
C ASN A 171 -6.58 -1.16 -6.15
N GLN A 172 -6.20 -1.94 -5.14
CA GLN A 172 -6.88 -1.98 -3.84
C GLN A 172 -5.99 -1.57 -2.67
N LEU A 173 -6.66 -1.04 -1.64
CA LEU A 173 -6.14 -0.95 -0.28
C LEU A 173 -6.82 -2.00 0.60
N PRO A 174 -6.09 -2.63 1.55
CA PRO A 174 -6.70 -3.45 2.58
C PRO A 174 -7.73 -2.65 3.39
N PHE A 175 -8.97 -3.12 3.46
CA PHE A 175 -10.09 -2.37 4.05
C PHE A 175 -9.83 -1.85 5.47
N PHE A 176 -9.12 -2.63 6.30
CA PHE A 176 -8.84 -2.26 7.70
C PHE A 176 -8.17 -0.90 7.86
N ILE A 177 -7.42 -0.43 6.85
CA ILE A 177 -6.75 0.87 6.93
C ILE A 177 -7.72 2.03 6.76
N LEU A 178 -8.80 1.82 6.00
CA LEU A 178 -9.88 2.79 5.85
C LEU A 178 -10.63 2.92 7.17
N GLU A 179 -10.91 1.79 7.83
CA GLU A 179 -11.52 1.77 9.17
C GLU A 179 -10.65 2.51 10.20
N GLU A 180 -9.37 2.17 10.28
CA GLU A 180 -8.44 2.77 11.24
C GLU A 180 -8.32 4.30 11.08
N LEU A 181 -8.38 4.82 9.85
CA LEU A 181 -8.40 6.27 9.59
C LEU A 181 -9.77 6.89 9.82
N PHE A 182 -10.85 6.16 9.55
CA PHE A 182 -12.21 6.64 9.78
C PHE A 182 -12.48 6.80 11.28
N TYR A 183 -12.14 5.78 12.08
CA TYR A 183 -12.33 5.76 13.53
C TYR A 183 -11.31 6.59 14.32
N LEU A 184 -10.19 6.99 13.70
CA LEU A 184 -9.27 7.99 14.27
C LEU A 184 -10.00 9.29 14.67
N GLN A 185 -11.16 9.55 14.05
CA GLN A 185 -12.06 10.65 14.37
C GLN A 185 -12.79 10.44 15.72
N GLU A 186 -13.28 9.23 15.99
CA GLU A 186 -14.12 8.92 17.16
C GLU A 186 -13.36 8.96 18.48
N ASP A 187 -12.11 8.48 18.49
CA ASP A 187 -11.25 8.50 19.68
C ASP A 187 -11.01 9.93 20.20
N ARG A 188 -10.95 10.94 19.31
CA ARG A 188 -10.87 12.34 19.72
C ARG A 188 -12.17 12.87 20.30
N TYR A 189 -13.34 12.51 19.76
CA TYR A 189 -14.62 12.93 20.34
C TYR A 189 -14.83 12.35 21.73
N ALA A 190 -14.40 11.10 21.96
CA ALA A 190 -14.42 10.47 23.29
C ALA A 190 -13.40 11.15 24.24
N SER A 191 -12.19 11.41 23.77
CA SER A 191 -11.12 12.04 24.58
C SER A 191 -11.42 13.50 24.93
N GLN A 192 -11.99 14.28 24.00
CA GLN A 192 -12.39 15.66 24.22
C GLN A 192 -13.57 15.75 25.19
N LYS A 193 -14.58 14.88 25.05
CA LYS A 193 -15.69 14.81 26.02
C LYS A 193 -15.22 14.45 27.43
N LEU A 194 -14.24 13.55 27.56
CA LEU A 194 -13.65 13.22 28.86
C LEU A 194 -12.88 14.43 29.41
N PHE A 195 -12.06 15.10 28.59
CA PHE A 195 -11.33 16.30 29.03
C PHE A 195 -12.28 17.42 29.50
N ASP A 196 -13.34 17.72 28.74
CA ASP A 196 -14.34 18.74 29.06
C ASP A 196 -15.25 18.35 30.26
N GLN A 197 -15.27 17.08 30.68
CA GLN A 197 -16.03 16.61 31.85
C GLN A 197 -15.22 16.74 33.17
N TYR A 198 -13.88 16.80 33.09
CA TYR A 198 -12.99 16.81 34.24
C TYR A 198 -12.19 18.12 34.41
N HIS A 199 -12.45 19.13 33.58
CA HIS A 199 -11.89 20.48 33.65
C HIS A 199 -12.95 21.55 33.37
#